data_AF-A0A0Q6S2I4-F1
#
_entry.id   AF-A0A0Q6S2I4-F1
#
_cell.length_a   1.000
_cell.length_b   1.000
_cell.length_c   1.000
_cell.angle_alpha   90.00
_cell.angle_beta   90.00
_cell.angle_gamma   90.00
#
_symmetry.space_group_name_H-M   'P 1'
#
loop_
_entity.id
_entity.type
_entity.pdbx_description
1 polymer ?
#
loop_
_entity_poly.entity_id
_entity_poly.type
_entity_poly.pdbx_seq_one_letter_code
_entity_poly.pdbx_strand_id
1 'polypeptide(L)'
;MSNQWGRDQQATRGRGSSGLVLPAVLCVALIAAGGYFWFARQAMQTEIAALKTSTASLTTELAEVTAQRDKANNDLVNFKKNSGNWAEELEKDYAELKLNEVPKLTRLLDKRDADISALEKLLLTEKTASKSASDDFTATIAGLNAQLSAARDDLTDARTQAQNLGADKLALNNQLNSLKAGLEKATANAIAAQKALDQKVTEAGKQPSALKSPLELARDAQIKTLEQSLGEERRKVEALQKQLEAAAGMTAETPSNAPVTGKPVPETGQPAPSVELVPRDRLMVDNIIGTTRGMGFLDDEKKQRLKNQLVSGACVTDALESVFDKVPLVLMRNLMRDFKSDC
;
A
#
# COMPACT_ATOMS: atom_id res chain seq x y z
N MET A 1 -54.93 20.58 -106.16
CA MET A 1 -56.15 19.91 -106.68
C MET A 1 -57.16 20.99 -107.08
N SER A 2 -58.12 20.68 -107.95
CA SER A 2 -59.24 21.55 -108.38
C SER A 2 -58.88 22.88 -109.05
N ASN A 3 -58.78 22.85 -110.38
CA ASN A 3 -59.03 24.03 -111.23
C ASN A 3 -60.52 24.01 -111.65
N GLN A 4 -61.18 25.17 -111.71
CA GLN A 4 -62.48 25.35 -112.38
C GLN A 4 -62.37 26.58 -113.29
N TRP A 5 -62.61 26.49 -114.61
CA TRP A 5 -63.93 26.29 -115.26
C TRP A 5 -64.92 27.36 -114.76
N GLY A 6 -65.35 28.38 -115.51
CA GLY A 6 -65.30 28.58 -116.97
C GLY A 6 -66.62 28.19 -117.61
N ARG A 7 -67.46 29.19 -117.95
CA ARG A 7 -68.74 29.05 -118.66
C ARG A 7 -69.22 30.38 -119.23
N ASP A 8 -69.28 30.48 -120.55
CA ASP A 8 -70.21 31.36 -121.25
C ASP A 8 -71.65 30.87 -121.05
N GLN A 9 -72.66 31.75 -121.16
CA GLN A 9 -73.88 31.47 -121.94
C GLN A 9 -74.57 32.75 -122.46
N GLN A 10 -74.65 32.82 -123.80
CA GLN A 10 -75.81 33.25 -124.61
C GLN A 10 -76.46 34.63 -124.39
N ALA A 11 -76.37 35.47 -125.43
CA ALA A 11 -77.31 36.57 -125.66
C ALA A 11 -78.48 36.12 -126.54
N THR A 12 -79.71 36.47 -126.18
CA THR A 12 -80.93 36.27 -126.99
C THR A 12 -81.45 37.59 -127.57
N ARG A 13 -81.72 37.60 -128.88
CA ARG A 13 -82.28 38.78 -129.59
C ARG A 13 -83.81 38.77 -129.52
N GLY A 14 -84.39 39.76 -128.84
CA GLY A 14 -85.81 40.13 -128.97
C GLY A 14 -86.02 41.27 -129.97
N ARG A 15 -87.12 41.25 -130.73
CA ARG A 15 -87.45 42.25 -131.76
C ARG A 15 -88.81 42.88 -131.45
N GLY A 16 -88.86 44.19 -131.23
CA GLY A 16 -90.07 44.97 -130.97
C GLY A 16 -89.83 46.46 -131.23
N SER A 17 -90.88 47.23 -131.53
CA SER A 17 -90.81 48.62 -132.02
C SER A 17 -91.44 49.63 -131.07
N SER A 18 -91.02 50.90 -131.18
CA SER A 18 -91.76 52.14 -130.80
C SER A 18 -92.33 52.27 -129.37
N GLY A 19 -92.08 53.31 -128.58
CA GLY A 19 -91.32 54.56 -128.80
C GLY A 19 -91.54 55.53 -127.62
N LEU A 20 -90.88 56.69 -127.60
CA LEU A 20 -91.14 57.83 -126.68
C LEU A 20 -91.04 57.57 -125.15
N VAL A 21 -90.07 56.78 -124.67
CA VAL A 21 -89.64 56.79 -123.24
C VAL A 21 -88.12 57.00 -123.07
N LEU A 22 -87.39 57.12 -124.19
CA LEU A 22 -85.93 57.00 -124.25
C LEU A 22 -85.12 57.99 -123.39
N PRO A 23 -85.37 59.32 -123.37
CA PRO A 23 -84.49 60.25 -122.64
C PRO A 23 -84.57 60.09 -121.12
N ALA A 24 -85.74 59.76 -120.57
CA ALA A 24 -85.89 59.55 -119.13
C ALA A 24 -85.14 58.29 -118.65
N VAL A 25 -85.27 57.18 -119.39
CA VAL A 25 -84.57 55.93 -119.09
C VAL A 25 -83.06 56.09 -119.23
N LEU A 26 -82.58 56.86 -120.21
CA LEU A 26 -81.13 57.07 -120.42
C LEU A 26 -80.50 57.90 -119.28
N CYS A 27 -81.19 58.93 -118.78
CA CYS A 27 -80.75 59.66 -117.59
C CYS A 27 -80.73 58.78 -116.33
N VAL A 28 -81.77 57.98 -116.09
CA VAL A 28 -81.80 57.03 -114.95
C VAL A 28 -80.72 55.96 -115.09
N ALA A 29 -80.46 55.45 -116.29
CA ALA A 29 -79.41 54.48 -116.56
C ALA A 29 -78.00 55.05 -116.36
N LEU A 30 -77.74 56.31 -116.73
CA LEU A 30 -76.46 56.98 -116.48
C LEU A 30 -76.25 57.27 -114.99
N ILE A 31 -77.30 57.66 -114.26
CA ILE A 31 -77.24 57.84 -112.80
C ILE A 31 -77.01 56.47 -112.10
N ALA A 32 -77.69 55.41 -112.54
CA ALA A 32 -77.52 54.06 -112.03
C ALA A 32 -76.13 53.48 -112.35
N ALA A 33 -75.59 53.72 -113.54
CA ALA A 33 -74.25 53.30 -113.92
C ALA A 33 -73.16 54.09 -113.18
N GLY A 34 -73.35 55.41 -112.98
CA GLY A 34 -72.47 56.23 -112.14
C GLY A 34 -72.50 55.77 -110.68
N GLY A 35 -73.68 55.47 -110.14
CA GLY A 35 -73.85 54.86 -108.83
C GLY A 35 -73.17 53.49 -108.71
N TYR A 36 -73.41 52.59 -109.66
CA TYR A 36 -72.78 51.26 -109.68
C TYR A 36 -71.24 51.35 -109.79
N PHE A 37 -70.70 52.25 -110.60
CA PHE A 37 -69.26 52.49 -110.67
C PHE A 37 -68.71 53.08 -109.38
N TRP A 38 -69.46 53.95 -108.69
CA TRP A 38 -69.11 54.47 -107.37
C TRP A 38 -69.11 53.37 -106.30
N PHE A 39 -70.13 52.51 -106.26
CA PHE A 39 -70.20 51.35 -105.36
C PHE A 39 -69.12 50.30 -105.66
N ALA A 40 -68.83 50.01 -106.93
CA ALA A 40 -67.75 49.10 -107.32
C ALA A 40 -66.37 49.67 -106.97
N ARG A 41 -66.19 51.00 -107.11
CA ARG A 41 -64.98 51.69 -106.66
C ARG A 41 -64.86 51.71 -105.14
N GLN A 42 -65.96 51.86 -104.39
CA GLN A 42 -65.97 51.68 -102.94
C GLN A 42 -65.62 50.24 -102.56
N ALA A 43 -66.21 49.23 -103.21
CA ALA A 43 -65.91 47.82 -102.97
C ALA A 43 -64.41 47.52 -103.15
N MET A 44 -63.84 47.89 -104.29
CA MET A 44 -62.39 47.77 -104.52
C MET A 44 -61.55 48.58 -103.52
N GLN A 45 -62.01 49.76 -103.09
CA GLN A 45 -61.32 50.51 -102.03
C GLN A 45 -61.40 49.83 -100.66
N THR A 46 -62.51 49.17 -100.32
CA THR A 46 -62.61 48.36 -99.10
C THR A 46 -61.79 47.07 -99.17
N GLU A 47 -61.70 46.44 -100.34
CA GLU A 47 -60.82 45.28 -100.58
C GLU A 47 -59.34 45.68 -100.48
N ILE A 48 -58.94 46.78 -101.12
CA ILE A 48 -57.58 47.33 -101.02
C ILE A 48 -57.26 47.74 -99.57
N ALA A 49 -58.23 48.29 -98.83
CA ALA A 49 -58.05 48.59 -97.41
C ALA A 49 -57.87 47.31 -96.58
N ALA A 50 -58.69 46.27 -96.80
CA ALA A 50 -58.60 44.99 -96.11
C ALA A 50 -57.30 44.22 -96.43
N LEU A 51 -56.85 44.25 -97.70
CA LEU A 51 -55.56 43.73 -98.13
C LEU A 51 -54.39 44.51 -97.50
N LYS A 52 -54.53 45.83 -97.34
CA LYS A 52 -53.52 46.65 -96.67
C LYS A 52 -53.46 46.39 -95.16
N THR A 53 -54.59 46.18 -94.48
CA THR A 53 -54.59 45.81 -93.06
C THR A 53 -54.09 44.38 -92.85
N SER A 54 -54.42 43.43 -93.74
CA SER A 54 -53.88 42.07 -93.70
C SER A 54 -52.37 42.02 -93.97
N THR A 55 -51.87 42.82 -94.93
CA THR A 55 -50.42 42.99 -95.13
C THR A 55 -49.76 43.55 -93.86
N ALA A 56 -50.38 44.55 -93.22
CA ALA A 56 -49.86 45.15 -91.99
C ALA A 56 -49.84 44.18 -90.80
N SER A 57 -50.89 43.36 -90.61
CA SER A 57 -50.92 42.35 -89.55
C SER A 57 -49.88 41.26 -89.80
N LEU A 58 -49.76 40.75 -91.04
CA LEU A 58 -48.73 39.78 -91.40
C LEU A 58 -47.31 40.31 -91.20
N THR A 59 -47.03 41.59 -91.50
CA THR A 59 -45.73 42.19 -91.16
C THR A 59 -45.50 42.35 -89.66
N THR A 60 -46.56 42.50 -88.86
CA THR A 60 -46.49 42.59 -87.40
C THR A 60 -46.24 41.21 -86.79
N GLU A 61 -46.98 40.18 -87.23
CA GLU A 61 -46.78 38.78 -86.86
C GLU A 61 -45.37 38.30 -87.24
N LEU A 62 -44.87 38.64 -88.43
CA LEU A 62 -43.52 38.28 -88.87
C LEU A 62 -42.44 38.97 -88.01
N ALA A 63 -42.65 40.22 -87.62
CA ALA A 63 -41.77 40.93 -86.69
C ALA A 63 -41.81 40.31 -85.28
N GLU A 64 -42.98 39.93 -84.78
CA GLU A 64 -43.12 39.27 -83.48
C GLU A 64 -42.47 37.89 -83.49
N VAL A 65 -42.76 37.03 -84.47
CA VAL A 65 -42.13 35.71 -84.62
C VAL A 65 -40.61 35.82 -84.77
N THR A 66 -40.11 36.87 -85.43
CA THR A 66 -38.67 37.14 -85.50
C THR A 66 -38.10 37.51 -84.11
N ALA A 67 -38.75 38.41 -83.37
CA ALA A 67 -38.33 38.77 -82.02
C ALA A 67 -38.43 37.60 -81.03
N GLN A 68 -39.46 36.76 -81.12
CA GLN A 68 -39.60 35.53 -80.34
C GLN A 68 -38.49 34.52 -80.68
N ARG A 69 -38.15 34.36 -81.98
CA ARG A 69 -37.03 33.51 -82.42
C ARG A 69 -35.68 34.02 -81.91
N ASP A 70 -35.44 35.33 -81.97
CA ASP A 70 -34.18 35.91 -81.48
C ASP A 70 -34.07 35.85 -79.96
N LYS A 71 -35.17 36.04 -79.23
CA LYS A 71 -35.23 35.76 -77.80
C LYS A 71 -34.92 34.30 -77.50
N ALA A 72 -35.61 33.35 -78.14
CA ALA A 72 -35.40 31.92 -77.92
C ALA A 72 -33.96 31.48 -78.25
N ASN A 73 -33.34 32.06 -79.29
CA ASN A 73 -31.95 31.81 -79.64
C ASN A 73 -30.98 32.36 -78.57
N ASN A 74 -31.23 33.56 -78.06
CA ASN A 74 -30.45 34.13 -76.94
C ASN A 74 -30.61 33.30 -75.66
N ASP A 75 -31.83 32.87 -75.32
CA ASP A 75 -32.12 32.02 -74.18
C ASP A 75 -31.43 30.65 -74.31
N LEU A 76 -31.36 30.07 -75.52
CA LEU A 76 -30.61 28.83 -75.81
C LEU A 76 -29.10 29.02 -75.66
N VAL A 77 -28.54 30.14 -76.15
CA VAL A 77 -27.11 30.48 -75.97
C VAL A 77 -26.76 30.66 -74.49
N ASN A 78 -27.61 31.38 -73.74
CA ASN A 78 -27.45 31.56 -72.30
C ASN A 78 -27.55 30.24 -71.53
N PHE A 79 -28.55 29.40 -71.84
CA PHE A 79 -28.69 28.07 -71.25
C PHE A 79 -27.48 27.19 -71.54
N LYS A 80 -26.99 27.17 -72.80
CA LYS A 80 -25.80 26.41 -73.18
C LYS A 80 -24.57 26.88 -72.42
N LYS A 81 -24.36 28.19 -72.27
CA LYS A 81 -23.27 28.76 -71.47
C LYS A 81 -23.36 28.31 -70.01
N ASN A 82 -24.53 28.47 -69.37
CA ASN A 82 -24.74 28.07 -67.99
C ASN A 82 -24.53 26.56 -67.78
N SER A 83 -24.99 25.72 -68.72
CA SER A 83 -24.77 24.27 -68.67
C SER A 83 -23.29 23.87 -68.78
N GLY A 84 -22.48 24.65 -69.51
CA GLY A 84 -21.03 24.47 -69.56
C GLY A 84 -20.36 24.81 -68.23
N ASN A 85 -20.71 25.97 -67.66
CA ASN A 85 -20.22 26.38 -66.33
C ASN A 85 -20.57 25.35 -65.24
N TRP A 86 -21.82 24.85 -65.20
CA TRP A 86 -22.23 23.82 -64.25
C TRP A 86 -21.51 22.48 -64.44
N ALA A 87 -21.15 22.12 -65.68
CA ALA A 87 -20.36 20.92 -65.93
C ALA A 87 -18.91 21.07 -65.42
N GLU A 88 -18.28 22.22 -65.65
CA GLU A 88 -16.94 22.53 -65.15
C GLU A 88 -16.89 22.59 -63.61
N GLU A 89 -17.88 23.23 -62.98
CA GLU A 89 -18.02 23.31 -61.53
C GLU A 89 -18.24 21.93 -60.89
N LEU A 90 -19.10 21.10 -61.48
CA LEU A 90 -19.37 19.74 -61.01
C LEU A 90 -18.18 18.79 -61.23
N GLU A 91 -17.43 18.93 -62.32
CA GLU A 91 -16.20 18.17 -62.55
C GLU A 91 -15.09 18.57 -61.56
N LYS A 92 -14.96 19.87 -61.27
CA LYS A 92 -14.07 20.39 -60.23
C LYS A 92 -14.43 19.86 -58.84
N ASP A 93 -15.70 19.94 -58.45
CA ASP A 93 -16.17 19.46 -57.14
C ASP A 93 -16.00 17.94 -57.01
N TYR A 94 -16.25 17.18 -58.08
CA TYR A 94 -15.96 15.74 -58.12
C TYR A 94 -14.46 15.45 -57.98
N ALA A 95 -13.59 16.22 -58.64
CA ALA A 95 -12.14 16.09 -58.51
C ALA A 95 -11.66 16.43 -57.08
N GLU A 96 -12.17 17.50 -56.47
CA GLU A 96 -11.84 17.90 -55.09
C GLU A 96 -12.30 16.85 -54.07
N LEU A 97 -13.54 16.37 -54.18
CA LEU A 97 -14.07 15.29 -53.33
C LEU A 97 -13.23 14.00 -53.45
N LYS A 98 -12.85 13.62 -54.68
CA LYS A 98 -12.14 12.38 -54.98
C LYS A 98 -10.65 12.40 -54.65
N LEU A 99 -9.98 13.55 -54.81
CA LEU A 99 -8.53 13.68 -54.62
C LEU A 99 -8.16 14.17 -53.21
N ASN A 100 -8.98 15.02 -52.60
CA ASN A 100 -8.70 15.62 -51.30
C ASN A 100 -9.48 14.95 -50.17
N GLU A 101 -10.82 15.02 -50.20
CA GLU A 101 -11.65 14.63 -49.05
C GLU A 101 -11.77 13.11 -48.86
N VAL A 102 -12.00 12.31 -49.91
CA VAL A 102 -12.06 10.85 -49.77
C VAL A 102 -10.74 10.27 -49.21
N PRO A 103 -9.54 10.59 -49.75
CA PRO A 103 -8.28 10.08 -49.19
C PRO A 103 -7.96 10.62 -47.79
N LYS A 104 -8.43 11.82 -47.44
CA LYS A 104 -8.33 12.41 -46.10
C LYS A 104 -9.22 11.66 -45.10
N LEU A 105 -10.44 11.29 -45.48
CA LEU A 105 -11.33 10.45 -44.68
C LEU A 105 -10.79 9.02 -44.52
N THR A 106 -10.24 8.41 -45.58
CA THR A 106 -9.56 7.10 -45.48
C THR A 106 -8.42 7.16 -44.46
N ARG A 107 -7.49 8.12 -44.55
CA ARG A 107 -6.39 8.27 -43.58
C ARG A 107 -6.86 8.50 -42.14
N LEU A 108 -8.01 9.14 -41.95
CA LEU A 108 -8.62 9.32 -40.62
C LEU A 108 -9.24 8.03 -40.10
N LEU A 109 -9.79 7.18 -40.97
CA LEU A 109 -10.29 5.85 -40.64
C LEU A 109 -9.12 4.90 -40.31
N ASP A 110 -8.10 4.82 -41.18
CA ASP A 110 -6.87 4.03 -40.96
C ASP A 110 -6.24 4.37 -39.61
N LYS A 111 -6.17 5.67 -39.28
CA LYS A 111 -5.67 6.13 -37.98
C LYS A 111 -6.58 5.69 -36.83
N ARG A 112 -7.89 5.74 -36.98
CA ARG A 112 -8.83 5.33 -35.92
C ARG A 112 -8.78 3.84 -35.66
N ASP A 113 -8.65 3.02 -36.69
CA ASP A 113 -8.49 1.57 -36.55
C ASP A 113 -7.14 1.22 -35.88
N ALA A 114 -6.07 1.99 -36.15
CA ALA A 114 -4.81 1.89 -35.44
C ALA A 114 -4.90 2.35 -33.97
N ASP A 115 -5.56 3.49 -33.69
CA ASP A 115 -5.82 4.00 -32.34
C ASP A 115 -6.64 2.99 -31.51
N ILE A 116 -7.68 2.38 -32.10
CA ILE A 116 -8.50 1.31 -31.50
C ILE A 116 -7.64 0.07 -31.21
N SER A 117 -6.87 -0.41 -32.21
CA SER A 117 -5.98 -1.57 -32.07
C SER A 117 -4.91 -1.38 -30.98
N ALA A 118 -4.51 -0.14 -30.70
CA ALA A 118 -3.60 0.20 -29.61
C ALA A 118 -4.32 0.19 -28.25
N LEU A 119 -5.52 0.79 -28.17
CA LEU A 119 -6.34 0.80 -26.96
C LEU A 119 -6.77 -0.61 -26.52
N GLU A 120 -7.11 -1.50 -27.46
CA GLU A 120 -7.43 -2.90 -27.15
C GLU A 120 -6.23 -3.65 -26.55
N LYS A 121 -5.02 -3.43 -27.08
CA LYS A 121 -3.78 -4.01 -26.53
C LYS A 121 -3.48 -3.48 -25.13
N LEU A 122 -3.68 -2.19 -24.89
CA LEU A 122 -3.54 -1.60 -23.56
C LEU A 122 -4.57 -2.18 -22.58
N LEU A 123 -5.84 -2.28 -22.98
CA LEU A 123 -6.91 -2.86 -22.16
C LEU A 123 -6.64 -4.34 -21.82
N LEU A 124 -6.17 -5.13 -22.78
CA LEU A 124 -5.78 -6.53 -22.54
C LEU A 124 -4.58 -6.61 -21.58
N THR A 125 -3.57 -5.76 -21.76
CA THR A 125 -2.38 -5.71 -20.89
C THR A 125 -2.78 -5.34 -19.46
N GLU A 126 -3.53 -4.26 -19.28
CA GLU A 126 -4.03 -3.80 -17.98
C GLU A 126 -4.91 -4.86 -17.30
N LYS A 127 -5.79 -5.53 -18.06
CA LYS A 127 -6.61 -6.63 -17.56
C LYS A 127 -5.78 -7.83 -17.10
N THR A 128 -4.68 -8.15 -17.78
CA THR A 128 -3.75 -9.20 -17.32
C THR A 128 -2.94 -8.78 -16.08
N ALA A 129 -2.47 -7.54 -16.01
CA ALA A 129 -1.74 -7.01 -14.86
C ALA A 129 -2.64 -6.92 -13.61
N SER A 130 -3.85 -6.39 -13.77
CA SER A 130 -4.89 -6.32 -12.73
C SER A 130 -5.27 -7.70 -12.21
N LYS A 131 -5.37 -8.71 -13.10
CA LYS A 131 -5.58 -10.09 -12.66
C LYS A 131 -4.39 -10.64 -11.86
N SER A 132 -3.15 -10.48 -12.36
CA SER A 132 -1.96 -10.93 -11.62
C SER A 132 -1.92 -10.34 -10.22
N ALA A 133 -2.10 -9.03 -10.10
CA ALA A 133 -2.13 -8.36 -8.80
C ALA A 133 -3.24 -8.89 -7.87
N SER A 134 -4.43 -9.23 -8.41
CA SER A 134 -5.51 -9.85 -7.64
C SER A 134 -5.14 -11.26 -7.16
N ASP A 135 -4.48 -12.06 -8.00
CA ASP A 135 -4.02 -13.41 -7.64
C ASP A 135 -2.87 -13.32 -6.60
N ASP A 136 -1.94 -12.38 -6.76
CA ASP A 136 -0.82 -12.07 -5.85
C ASP A 136 -1.31 -11.58 -4.47
N PHE A 137 -2.30 -10.68 -4.42
CA PHE A 137 -2.94 -10.26 -3.16
C PHE A 137 -3.68 -11.42 -2.49
N THR A 138 -4.33 -12.30 -3.26
CA THR A 138 -5.02 -13.49 -2.73
C THR A 138 -4.01 -14.46 -2.09
N ALA A 139 -2.88 -14.72 -2.75
CA ALA A 139 -1.79 -15.51 -2.20
C ALA A 139 -1.18 -14.87 -0.93
N THR A 140 -1.00 -13.55 -0.92
CA THR A 140 -0.50 -12.80 0.24
C THR A 140 -1.45 -12.91 1.44
N ILE A 141 -2.76 -12.75 1.23
CA ILE A 141 -3.78 -12.90 2.28
C ILE A 141 -3.80 -14.34 2.82
N ALA A 142 -3.69 -15.36 1.95
CA ALA A 142 -3.58 -16.76 2.37
C ALA A 142 -2.33 -17.01 3.23
N GLY A 143 -1.17 -16.47 2.83
CA GLY A 143 0.09 -16.56 3.58
C GLY A 143 0.01 -15.88 4.96
N LEU A 144 -0.56 -14.68 5.03
CA LEU A 144 -0.76 -13.96 6.30
C LEU A 144 -1.74 -14.69 7.23
N ASN A 145 -2.81 -15.29 6.71
CA ASN A 145 -3.73 -16.10 7.51
C ASN A 145 -3.05 -17.38 8.04
N ALA A 146 -2.19 -18.02 7.26
CA ALA A 146 -1.41 -19.18 7.70
C ALA A 146 -0.42 -18.81 8.82
N GLN A 147 0.32 -17.71 8.67
CA GLN A 147 1.21 -17.17 9.70
C GLN A 147 0.44 -16.80 10.99
N LEU A 148 -0.75 -16.21 10.85
CA LEU A 148 -1.61 -15.84 11.98
C LEU A 148 -2.21 -17.07 12.70
N SER A 149 -2.41 -18.19 12.01
CA SER A 149 -2.74 -19.46 12.66
C SER A 149 -1.55 -20.00 13.44
N ALA A 150 -0.39 -20.17 12.79
CA ALA A 150 0.82 -20.68 13.44
C ALA A 150 1.18 -19.86 14.71
N ALA A 151 1.14 -18.53 14.63
CA ALA A 151 1.40 -17.66 15.78
C ALA A 151 0.36 -17.76 16.92
N ARG A 152 -0.86 -18.27 16.66
CA ARG A 152 -1.85 -18.61 17.70
C ARG A 152 -1.58 -19.97 18.33
N ASP A 153 -1.15 -20.92 17.52
CA ASP A 153 -0.78 -22.26 17.96
C ASP A 153 0.48 -22.18 18.84
N ASP A 154 1.53 -21.49 18.38
CA ASP A 154 2.74 -21.15 19.15
C ASP A 154 2.42 -20.44 20.48
N LEU A 155 1.50 -19.48 20.47
CA LEU A 155 1.05 -18.76 21.68
C LEU A 155 0.32 -19.69 22.67
N THR A 156 -0.40 -20.68 22.16
CA THR A 156 -1.14 -21.67 22.96
C THR A 156 -0.18 -22.68 23.60
N ASP A 157 0.83 -23.12 22.86
CA ASP A 157 1.89 -23.98 23.37
C ASP A 157 2.77 -23.24 24.40
N ALA A 158 3.20 -22.01 24.11
CA ALA A 158 3.95 -21.17 25.04
C ALA A 158 3.16 -20.91 26.34
N ARG A 159 1.84 -20.69 26.25
CA ARG A 159 0.95 -20.56 27.41
C ARG A 159 0.89 -21.85 28.23
N THR A 160 0.84 -23.01 27.56
CA THR A 160 0.79 -24.32 28.20
C THR A 160 2.12 -24.64 28.90
N GLN A 161 3.25 -24.36 28.26
CA GLN A 161 4.59 -24.46 28.87
C GLN A 161 4.72 -23.55 30.10
N ALA A 162 4.24 -22.31 30.03
CA ALA A 162 4.26 -21.39 31.18
C ALA A 162 3.39 -21.87 32.35
N GLN A 163 2.26 -22.54 32.08
CA GLN A 163 1.42 -23.16 33.12
C GLN A 163 2.14 -24.36 33.77
N ASN A 164 2.75 -25.24 32.97
CA ASN A 164 3.49 -26.40 33.47
C ASN A 164 4.69 -25.96 34.34
N LEU A 165 5.51 -25.02 33.86
CA LEU A 165 6.63 -24.46 34.64
C LEU A 165 6.16 -23.76 35.93
N GLY A 166 4.96 -23.18 35.92
CA GLY A 166 4.31 -22.63 37.13
C GLY A 166 3.96 -23.72 38.15
N ALA A 167 3.41 -24.85 37.70
CA ALA A 167 3.11 -26.01 38.53
C ALA A 167 4.38 -26.68 39.07
N ASP A 168 5.40 -26.89 38.23
CA ASP A 168 6.69 -27.46 38.61
C ASP A 168 7.40 -26.59 39.67
N LYS A 169 7.36 -25.26 39.51
CA LYS A 169 7.90 -24.32 40.51
C LYS A 169 7.19 -24.44 41.86
N LEU A 170 5.87 -24.64 41.88
CA LEU A 170 5.12 -24.87 43.12
C LEU A 170 5.46 -26.24 43.74
N ALA A 171 5.62 -27.28 42.92
CA ALA A 171 6.03 -28.61 43.37
C ALA A 171 7.44 -28.59 43.99
N LEU A 172 8.43 -27.97 43.33
CA LEU A 172 9.78 -27.78 43.85
C LEU A 172 9.79 -26.96 45.15
N ASN A 173 8.99 -25.90 45.24
CA ASN A 173 8.90 -25.11 46.47
C ASN A 173 8.33 -25.93 47.65
N ASN A 174 7.35 -26.80 47.39
CA ASN A 174 6.81 -27.71 48.39
C ASN A 174 7.83 -28.79 48.82
N GLN A 175 8.62 -29.32 47.87
CA GLN A 175 9.74 -30.23 48.16
C GLN A 175 10.85 -29.55 48.97
N LEU A 176 11.21 -28.30 48.65
CA LEU A 176 12.21 -27.53 49.38
C LEU A 176 11.75 -27.30 50.84
N ASN A 177 10.49 -26.92 51.03
CA ASN A 177 9.91 -26.75 52.37
C ASN A 177 9.88 -28.05 53.18
N SER A 178 9.55 -29.19 52.56
CA SER A 178 9.55 -30.49 53.27
C SER A 178 10.97 -30.99 53.57
N LEU A 179 11.94 -30.78 52.67
CA LEU A 179 13.36 -31.04 52.90
C LEU A 179 13.92 -30.16 54.03
N LYS A 180 13.56 -28.87 54.07
CA LYS A 180 13.95 -27.96 55.16
C LYS A 180 13.40 -28.40 56.51
N ALA A 181 12.10 -28.72 56.59
CA ALA A 181 11.50 -29.25 57.82
C ALA A 181 12.10 -30.61 58.24
N GLY A 182 12.46 -31.46 57.27
CA GLY A 182 13.18 -32.71 57.49
C GLY A 182 14.59 -32.47 58.06
N LEU A 183 15.32 -31.48 57.53
CA LEU A 183 16.64 -31.08 58.01
C LEU A 183 16.58 -30.50 59.44
N GLU A 184 15.63 -29.60 59.72
CA GLU A 184 15.40 -29.02 61.05
C GLU A 184 15.04 -30.11 62.08
N LYS A 185 14.26 -31.12 61.69
CA LYS A 185 13.99 -32.29 62.54
C LYS A 185 15.23 -33.17 62.73
N ALA A 186 16.05 -33.36 61.69
CA ALA A 186 17.27 -34.14 61.76
C ALA A 186 18.34 -33.48 62.66
N THR A 187 18.52 -32.16 62.58
CA THR A 187 19.45 -31.44 63.46
C THR A 187 18.96 -31.40 64.90
N ALA A 188 17.65 -31.22 65.14
CA ALA A 188 17.07 -31.32 66.48
C ALA A 188 17.29 -32.73 67.10
N ASN A 189 17.08 -33.79 66.31
CA ASN A 189 17.36 -35.16 66.72
C ASN A 189 18.85 -35.40 67.02
N ALA A 190 19.76 -34.86 66.19
CA ALA A 190 21.21 -34.96 66.41
C ALA A 190 21.66 -34.26 67.69
N ILE A 191 21.15 -33.04 67.95
CA ILE A 191 21.42 -32.30 69.19
C ILE A 191 20.88 -33.05 70.42
N ALA A 192 19.67 -33.63 70.32
CA ALA A 192 19.10 -34.45 71.39
C ALA A 192 19.93 -35.73 71.66
N ALA A 193 20.37 -36.41 70.60
CA ALA A 193 21.22 -37.59 70.69
C ALA A 193 22.61 -37.26 71.28
N GLN A 194 23.22 -36.15 70.89
CA GLN A 194 24.48 -35.67 71.45
C GLN A 194 24.33 -35.33 72.94
N LYS A 195 23.29 -34.59 73.33
CA LYS A 195 23.00 -34.29 74.75
C LYS A 195 22.77 -35.57 75.58
N ALA A 196 22.12 -36.59 75.02
CA ALA A 196 21.96 -37.89 75.67
C ALA A 196 23.28 -38.67 75.77
N LEU A 197 24.21 -38.48 74.82
CA LEU A 197 25.56 -39.02 74.88
C LEU A 197 26.38 -38.32 75.98
N ASP A 198 26.33 -36.99 76.05
CA ASP A 198 27.00 -36.18 77.09
C ASP A 198 26.46 -36.51 78.49
N GLN A 199 25.15 -36.79 78.62
CA GLN A 199 24.56 -37.31 79.85
C GLN A 199 25.15 -38.67 80.22
N LYS A 200 25.22 -39.64 79.30
CA LYS A 200 25.86 -40.94 79.56
C LYS A 200 27.35 -40.83 79.90
N VAL A 201 28.09 -39.93 79.24
CA VAL A 201 29.51 -39.67 79.54
C VAL A 201 29.68 -39.04 80.92
N THR A 202 28.81 -38.11 81.32
CA THR A 202 28.87 -37.51 82.66
C THR A 202 28.30 -38.39 83.76
N GLU A 203 27.45 -39.37 83.45
CA GLU A 203 27.02 -40.43 84.38
C GLU A 203 28.14 -41.47 84.57
N ALA A 204 28.76 -41.94 83.49
CA ALA A 204 29.95 -42.80 83.56
C ALA A 204 31.12 -42.10 84.29
N GLY A 205 31.32 -40.80 84.04
CA GLY A 205 32.28 -39.95 84.75
C GLY A 205 31.93 -39.67 86.22
N LYS A 206 30.69 -39.96 86.66
CA LYS A 206 30.27 -39.96 88.06
C LYS A 206 30.33 -41.36 88.70
N GLN A 207 30.52 -42.42 87.92
CA GLN A 207 30.71 -43.78 88.41
C GLN A 207 32.10 -44.19 88.94
N PRO A 208 33.23 -43.44 88.83
CA PRO A 208 34.49 -43.93 89.41
C PRO A 208 34.46 -43.99 90.94
N SER A 209 33.57 -43.25 91.61
CA SER A 209 33.34 -43.37 93.06
C SER A 209 32.55 -44.62 93.48
N ALA A 210 31.67 -45.12 92.60
CA ALA A 210 30.98 -46.40 92.77
C ALA A 210 31.87 -47.60 92.42
N LEU A 211 33.00 -47.36 91.74
CA LEU A 211 34.03 -48.33 91.38
C LEU A 211 35.33 -48.13 92.17
N LYS A 212 35.23 -47.75 93.45
CA LYS A 212 36.19 -48.23 94.46
C LYS A 212 36.12 -49.76 94.46
N SER A 213 37.01 -50.37 93.68
CA SER A 213 37.07 -51.82 93.51
C SER A 213 37.16 -52.49 94.88
N PRO A 214 36.57 -53.69 95.09
CA PRO A 214 36.86 -54.47 96.30
C PRO A 214 38.37 -54.73 96.46
N LEU A 215 39.15 -54.65 95.38
CA LEU A 215 40.62 -54.68 95.41
C LEU A 215 41.24 -53.40 96.01
N GLU A 216 40.66 -52.22 95.77
CA GLU A 216 41.09 -50.97 96.43
C GLU A 216 40.65 -50.95 97.90
N LEU A 217 39.45 -51.40 98.21
CA LEU A 217 38.97 -51.43 99.60
C LEU A 217 39.74 -52.49 100.43
N ALA A 218 40.14 -53.60 99.80
CA ALA A 218 41.09 -54.56 100.37
C ALA A 218 42.53 -54.01 100.45
N ARG A 219 42.97 -53.18 99.49
CA ARG A 219 44.25 -52.44 99.57
C ARG A 219 44.24 -51.45 100.72
N ASP A 220 43.21 -50.63 100.89
CA ASP A 220 43.06 -49.69 102.01
C ASP A 220 43.08 -50.44 103.35
N ALA A 221 42.39 -51.58 103.44
CA ALA A 221 42.42 -52.44 104.62
C ALA A 221 43.81 -53.05 104.87
N GLN A 222 44.46 -53.62 103.85
CA GLN A 222 45.83 -54.15 103.95
C GLN A 222 46.85 -53.06 104.30
N ILE A 223 46.74 -51.87 103.71
CA ILE A 223 47.58 -50.72 104.04
C ILE A 223 47.38 -50.35 105.50
N LYS A 224 46.14 -50.29 106.00
CA LYS A 224 45.87 -49.97 107.41
C LYS A 224 46.36 -51.06 108.38
N THR A 225 46.27 -52.33 108.03
CA THR A 225 46.87 -53.44 108.81
C THR A 225 48.39 -53.40 108.72
N LEU A 226 48.96 -53.09 107.55
CA LEU A 226 50.39 -52.92 107.36
C LEU A 226 50.90 -51.70 108.14
N GLU A 227 50.17 -50.59 108.18
CA GLU A 227 50.44 -49.40 109.00
C GLU A 227 50.34 -49.68 110.50
N GLN A 228 49.41 -50.53 110.94
CA GLN A 228 49.40 -51.02 112.33
C GLN A 228 50.63 -51.87 112.61
N SER A 229 50.99 -52.81 111.72
CA SER A 229 52.21 -53.60 111.85
C SER A 229 53.49 -52.75 111.74
N LEU A 230 53.49 -51.69 110.93
CA LEU A 230 54.56 -50.69 110.83
C LEU A 230 54.55 -49.73 112.00
N GLY A 231 53.44 -49.55 112.71
CA GLY A 231 53.35 -48.82 113.97
C GLY A 231 53.87 -49.65 115.14
N GLU A 232 53.64 -50.96 115.13
CA GLU A 232 54.24 -51.90 116.08
C GLU A 232 55.72 -52.13 115.79
N GLU A 233 56.12 -52.34 114.55
CA GLU A 233 57.52 -52.34 114.13
C GLU A 233 58.17 -50.97 114.30
N ARG A 234 57.47 -49.83 114.12
CA ARG A 234 58.01 -48.52 114.52
C ARG A 234 58.11 -48.34 116.02
N ARG A 235 57.30 -49.01 116.84
CA ARG A 235 57.51 -49.02 118.31
C ARG A 235 58.65 -49.93 118.73
N LYS A 236 58.86 -51.06 118.04
CA LYS A 236 60.05 -51.92 118.21
C LYS A 236 61.30 -51.19 117.72
N VAL A 237 61.22 -50.53 116.57
CA VAL A 237 62.30 -49.69 116.04
C VAL A 237 62.50 -48.46 116.91
N GLU A 238 61.49 -47.78 117.46
CA GLU A 238 61.67 -46.73 118.49
C GLU A 238 62.28 -47.27 119.79
N ALA A 239 62.08 -48.56 120.12
CA ALA A 239 62.80 -49.20 121.24
C ALA A 239 64.27 -49.51 120.87
N LEU A 240 64.54 -49.96 119.65
CA LEU A 240 65.87 -50.19 119.07
C LEU A 240 66.58 -48.88 118.64
N GLN A 241 65.84 -47.78 118.53
CA GLN A 241 66.29 -46.45 118.13
C GLN A 241 66.32 -45.52 119.35
N LYS A 242 65.65 -45.85 120.45
CA LYS A 242 66.18 -45.51 121.79
C LYS A 242 67.51 -46.23 122.11
N GLN A 243 67.92 -47.21 121.31
CA GLN A 243 69.26 -47.81 121.34
C GLN A 243 70.19 -47.31 120.20
N LEU A 244 69.68 -46.65 119.14
CA LEU A 244 70.43 -46.21 117.95
C LEU A 244 70.38 -44.70 117.62
N GLU A 245 69.45 -43.92 118.18
CA GLU A 245 69.56 -42.46 118.35
C GLU A 245 70.34 -42.07 119.61
N ALA A 246 70.90 -43.09 120.29
CA ALA A 246 72.23 -42.97 120.88
C ALA A 246 73.33 -42.67 119.82
N ALA A 247 73.02 -42.65 118.50
CA ALA A 247 73.96 -42.48 117.39
C ALA A 247 73.48 -41.69 116.12
N ALA A 248 72.41 -40.88 116.16
CA ALA A 248 71.98 -39.87 115.13
C ALA A 248 71.57 -40.39 113.69
N GLY A 249 71.04 -39.61 112.70
CA GLY A 249 70.41 -38.26 112.66
C GLY A 249 70.22 -37.55 111.27
N MET A 250 68.98 -37.47 110.74
CA MET A 250 68.29 -36.40 109.89
C MET A 250 68.64 -35.95 108.40
N THR A 251 67.62 -35.99 107.49
CA THR A 251 67.15 -35.01 106.40
C THR A 251 67.98 -34.56 105.13
N ALA A 252 67.50 -33.90 104.01
CA ALA A 252 66.27 -33.89 103.12
C ALA A 252 66.27 -32.86 101.87
N GLU A 253 65.39 -33.02 100.82
CA GLU A 253 64.74 -32.05 99.81
C GLU A 253 65.35 -31.47 98.43
N THR A 254 64.55 -30.85 97.47
CA THR A 254 64.91 -30.51 95.99
C THR A 254 64.36 -29.25 95.12
N PRO A 255 63.41 -29.24 94.09
CA PRO A 255 63.57 -28.58 92.70
C PRO A 255 62.41 -27.74 91.95
N SER A 256 62.62 -26.93 90.83
CA SER A 256 61.54 -26.28 89.91
C SER A 256 61.90 -25.40 88.59
N ASN A 257 60.89 -24.94 87.73
CA ASN A 257 60.76 -23.83 86.64
C ASN A 257 60.64 -24.16 85.06
N ALA A 258 60.21 -23.37 83.99
CA ALA A 258 59.32 -22.17 83.62
C ALA A 258 59.11 -21.87 82.01
N PRO A 259 58.16 -20.99 81.45
CA PRO A 259 57.71 -20.88 79.97
C PRO A 259 57.29 -19.49 79.24
N VAL A 260 56.68 -19.49 77.97
CA VAL A 260 55.86 -18.45 77.12
C VAL A 260 56.57 -17.65 75.90
N THR A 261 56.10 -17.00 74.74
CA THR A 261 54.93 -16.23 74.05
C THR A 261 54.88 -16.39 72.44
N GLY A 262 54.29 -15.66 71.39
CA GLY A 262 53.52 -14.39 70.99
C GLY A 262 53.15 -14.22 69.41
N LYS A 263 52.48 -13.14 68.82
CA LYS A 263 51.93 -13.04 67.35
C LYS A 263 51.46 -11.63 66.68
N PRO A 264 51.52 -11.35 65.30
CA PRO A 264 50.97 -10.14 64.51
C PRO A 264 50.25 -10.30 63.07
N VAL A 265 49.73 -9.23 62.33
CA VAL A 265 49.16 -9.07 60.88
C VAL A 265 48.75 -7.54 60.51
N PRO A 266 48.11 -6.91 59.39
CA PRO A 266 47.53 -7.15 57.98
C PRO A 266 47.69 -6.02 56.81
N GLU A 267 46.86 -5.90 55.69
CA GLU A 267 46.19 -4.68 54.97
C GLU A 267 45.98 -4.45 53.36
N THR A 268 44.88 -3.71 52.97
CA THR A 268 44.45 -2.71 51.83
C THR A 268 44.43 -2.81 50.25
N GLY A 269 43.43 -2.12 49.56
CA GLY A 269 43.49 -1.50 48.16
C GLY A 269 42.23 -1.46 47.19
N GLN A 270 41.87 -0.32 46.49
CA GLN A 270 40.74 -0.22 45.47
C GLN A 270 40.75 1.00 44.45
N PRO A 271 40.21 0.85 43.19
CA PRO A 271 39.78 1.90 42.19
C PRO A 271 38.26 1.78 41.74
N ALA A 272 37.70 2.35 40.63
CA ALA A 272 37.55 3.73 40.06
C ALA A 272 36.42 3.78 38.94
N PRO A 273 35.86 4.94 38.45
CA PRO A 273 34.63 5.00 37.62
C PRO A 273 34.70 5.70 36.21
N SER A 274 33.58 5.74 35.45
CA SER A 274 33.43 6.39 34.12
C SER A 274 32.06 7.12 33.90
N VAL A 275 31.93 7.87 32.79
CA VAL A 275 30.88 8.89 32.51
C VAL A 275 29.44 8.34 32.40
N GLU A 276 28.49 9.10 32.93
CA GLU A 276 27.05 8.80 32.99
C GLU A 276 26.30 9.26 31.73
N LEU A 277 25.92 8.32 30.86
CA LEU A 277 24.99 8.53 29.75
C LEU A 277 23.55 8.24 30.22
N VAL A 278 22.61 9.18 30.04
CA VAL A 278 21.20 8.98 30.39
C VAL A 278 20.53 8.07 29.35
N PRO A 279 20.09 6.84 29.70
CA PRO A 279 19.48 5.93 28.74
C PRO A 279 18.09 6.42 28.33
N ARG A 280 17.75 6.34 27.04
CA ARG A 280 16.37 6.62 26.57
C ARG A 280 15.52 5.37 26.65
N ASP A 281 14.23 5.54 26.99
CA ASP A 281 13.28 4.43 27.01
C ASP A 281 13.19 3.75 25.63
N ARG A 282 13.31 2.42 25.65
CA ARG A 282 13.25 1.57 24.47
C ARG A 282 11.89 1.63 23.78
N LEU A 283 10.78 1.73 24.52
CA LEU A 283 9.44 1.83 23.94
C LEU A 283 9.23 3.18 23.24
N MET A 284 9.72 4.28 23.83
CA MET A 284 9.78 5.58 23.17
C MET A 284 10.62 5.54 21.88
N VAL A 285 11.82 4.95 21.93
CA VAL A 285 12.72 4.82 20.76
C VAL A 285 12.07 3.97 19.65
N ASP A 286 11.48 2.83 19.99
CA ASP A 286 10.80 1.95 19.03
C ASP A 286 9.59 2.63 18.36
N ASN A 287 8.79 3.39 19.12
CA ASN A 287 7.62 4.11 18.60
C ASN A 287 8.01 5.27 17.67
N ILE A 288 8.99 6.09 18.06
CA ILE A 288 9.46 7.21 17.22
C ILE A 288 10.08 6.68 15.92
N ILE A 289 10.90 5.62 15.97
CA ILE A 289 11.47 5.01 14.76
C ILE A 289 10.40 4.32 13.91
N GLY A 290 9.35 3.74 14.50
CA GLY A 290 8.23 3.15 13.77
C GLY A 290 7.36 4.17 13.06
N THR A 291 7.21 5.38 13.61
CA THR A 291 6.36 6.46 13.05
C THR A 291 7.12 7.44 12.16
N THR A 292 8.45 7.49 12.22
CA THR A 292 9.24 8.45 11.45
C THR A 292 9.30 8.12 9.95
N ARG A 293 8.58 8.91 9.14
CA ARG A 293 8.62 8.85 7.68
C ARG A 293 10.04 9.14 7.16
N GLY A 294 10.62 8.16 6.45
CA GLY A 294 11.99 8.20 5.94
C GLY A 294 12.87 7.04 6.42
N MET A 295 12.46 6.33 7.49
CA MET A 295 13.19 5.17 8.02
C MET A 295 13.11 3.90 7.14
N GLY A 296 12.31 3.90 6.07
CA GLY A 296 12.12 2.76 5.16
C GLY A 296 13.27 2.49 4.18
N PHE A 297 14.32 3.32 4.17
CA PHE A 297 15.53 3.12 3.36
C PHE A 297 16.67 2.43 4.13
N LEU A 298 16.43 2.01 5.38
CA LEU A 298 17.40 1.30 6.20
C LEU A 298 17.06 -0.18 6.29
N ASP A 299 18.09 -1.01 6.06
CA ASP A 299 18.08 -2.44 6.38
C ASP A 299 17.83 -2.66 7.88
N ASP A 300 17.19 -3.76 8.26
CA ASP A 300 16.80 -3.96 9.66
C ASP A 300 18.00 -4.03 10.63
N GLU A 301 19.18 -4.46 10.18
CA GLU A 301 20.43 -4.40 10.96
C GLU A 301 20.82 -2.96 11.30
N LYS A 302 20.81 -2.07 10.30
CA LYS A 302 21.10 -0.63 10.45
C LYS A 302 20.09 0.05 11.37
N LYS A 303 18.81 -0.31 11.22
CA LYS A 303 17.69 0.17 12.04
C LYS A 303 17.79 -0.30 13.50
N GLN A 304 18.25 -1.54 13.75
CA GLN A 304 18.55 -2.03 15.10
C GLN A 304 19.79 -1.35 15.71
N ARG A 305 20.83 -1.09 14.90
CA ARG A 305 22.01 -0.33 15.35
C ARG A 305 21.64 1.05 15.87
N LEU A 306 20.84 1.79 15.09
CA LEU A 306 20.32 3.12 15.46
C LEU A 306 19.52 3.06 16.77
N LYS A 307 18.60 2.08 16.91
CA LYS A 307 17.82 1.86 18.14
C LYS A 307 18.71 1.66 19.36
N ASN A 308 19.71 0.79 19.26
CA ASN A 308 20.59 0.47 20.38
C ASN A 308 21.42 1.68 20.84
N GLN A 309 21.92 2.51 19.91
CA GLN A 309 22.65 3.74 20.23
C GLN A 309 21.76 4.82 20.87
N LEU A 310 20.54 5.00 20.36
CA LEU A 310 19.59 5.97 20.92
C LEU A 310 19.11 5.55 22.32
N VAL A 311 18.90 4.25 22.55
CA VAL A 311 18.64 3.69 23.89
C VAL A 311 19.84 3.89 24.82
N SER A 312 21.08 3.70 24.35
CA SER A 312 22.30 3.95 25.15
C SER A 312 22.65 5.44 25.33
N GLY A 313 21.74 6.37 25.04
CA GLY A 313 21.89 7.80 25.32
C GLY A 313 22.76 8.59 24.33
N ALA A 314 23.13 8.03 23.18
CA ALA A 314 23.93 8.75 22.18
C ALA A 314 23.17 9.95 21.56
N CYS A 315 23.87 10.96 21.06
CA CYS A 315 23.27 12.07 20.31
C CYS A 315 22.56 11.56 19.03
N VAL A 316 21.48 12.25 18.63
CA VAL A 316 20.68 11.87 17.45
C VAL A 316 21.48 12.07 16.16
N THR A 317 22.31 13.13 16.09
CA THR A 317 23.32 13.31 15.03
C THR A 317 24.23 12.10 14.87
N ASP A 318 24.90 11.70 15.95
CA ASP A 318 25.99 10.71 15.93
C ASP A 318 25.45 9.30 15.62
N ALA A 319 24.27 8.99 16.18
CA ALA A 319 23.55 7.76 15.88
C ALA A 319 23.18 7.69 14.39
N LEU A 320 22.67 8.79 13.81
CA LEU A 320 22.31 8.88 12.38
C LEU A 320 23.53 8.82 11.45
N GLU A 321 24.63 9.50 11.79
CA GLU A 321 25.87 9.47 11.00
C GLU A 321 26.45 8.05 10.92
N SER A 322 26.40 7.29 12.01
CA SER A 322 26.89 5.90 12.05
C SER A 322 26.05 4.87 11.25
N VAL A 323 24.97 5.35 10.61
CA VAL A 323 23.93 4.55 9.93
C VAL A 323 23.59 5.07 8.52
N PHE A 324 23.84 6.34 8.21
CA PHE A 324 23.63 6.95 6.89
C PHE A 324 24.89 7.67 6.36
N ASP A 325 25.41 7.24 5.21
CA ASP A 325 26.50 7.95 4.51
C ASP A 325 26.12 9.41 4.13
N LYS A 326 24.82 9.69 4.01
CA LYS A 326 24.23 11.03 3.81
C LYS A 326 22.89 11.11 4.53
N VAL A 327 22.85 11.75 5.70
CA VAL A 327 21.62 11.90 6.49
C VAL A 327 20.61 12.82 5.77
N PRO A 328 19.36 12.38 5.50
CA PRO A 328 18.34 13.26 4.95
C PRO A 328 17.91 14.35 5.95
N LEU A 329 18.02 15.63 5.59
CA LEU A 329 17.72 16.75 6.49
C LEU A 329 16.32 16.70 7.13
N VAL A 330 15.32 16.20 6.39
CA VAL A 330 13.95 16.01 6.90
C VAL A 330 13.89 14.92 7.98
N LEU A 331 14.67 13.85 7.83
CA LEU A 331 14.75 12.76 8.79
C LEU A 331 15.41 13.24 10.09
N MET A 332 16.58 13.88 9.97
CA MET A 332 17.32 14.47 11.10
C MET A 332 16.45 15.44 11.90
N ARG A 333 15.83 16.42 11.24
CA ARG A 333 14.99 17.43 11.89
C ARG A 333 13.78 16.82 12.60
N ASN A 334 13.16 15.79 12.02
CA ASN A 334 12.04 15.12 12.67
C ASN A 334 12.51 14.35 13.92
N LEU A 335 13.58 13.56 13.81
CA LEU A 335 14.09 12.77 14.94
C LEU A 335 14.62 13.64 16.09
N MET A 336 15.35 14.72 15.82
CA MET A 336 15.79 15.66 16.88
C MET A 336 14.59 16.27 17.62
N ARG A 337 13.56 16.71 16.88
CA ARG A 337 12.32 17.26 17.47
C ARG A 337 11.57 16.21 18.30
N ASP A 338 11.41 15.00 17.76
CA ASP A 338 10.55 13.97 18.33
C ASP A 338 11.20 13.26 19.53
N PHE A 339 12.54 13.17 19.56
CA PHE A 339 13.31 12.81 20.76
C PHE A 339 13.58 13.97 21.72
N LYS A 340 13.23 15.23 21.36
CA LYS A 340 13.61 16.46 22.08
C LYS A 340 15.11 16.53 22.40
N SER A 341 15.93 16.17 21.43
CA SER A 341 17.37 16.02 21.60
C SER A 341 18.07 17.28 21.09
N ASP A 342 18.81 17.95 21.96
CA ASP A 342 19.65 19.11 21.61
C ASP A 342 20.90 18.72 20.78
N CYS A 343 21.13 17.41 20.65
CA CYS A 343 22.03 16.74 19.70
C CYS A 343 21.38 15.45 19.15
#